data_AF-A0A413IJB0-F1
#
_entry.id   AF-A0A413IJB0-F1
#
_cell.length_a   1.000
_cell.length_b   1.000
_cell.length_c   1.000
_cell.angle_alpha   90.00
_cell.angle_beta   90.00
_cell.angle_gamma   90.00
#
_symmetry.space_group_name_H-M   'P 1'
#
loop_
_entity.id
_entity.type
_entity.pdbx_description
1 polymer ?
#
loop_
_entity_poly.entity_id
_entity_poly.type
_entity_poly.pdbx_seq_one_letter_code
_entity_poly.pdbx_strand_id
1 'polypeptide(L)' 'MEEKLTYKSAMEEIESLVKLLEENKLDVDELSEKVKRMAVLVEFCKGKLHRTEEDVNNVLKSITE' A
#
# COMPACT_ATOMS: atom_id res chain seq x y z
N MET A 1 19.96 -2.95 6.59
CA MET A 1 19.40 -1.65 6.18
C MET A 1 17.90 -1.82 6.28
N GLU A 2 17.25 -1.17 7.25
CA GLU A 2 15.78 -1.24 7.37
C GLU A 2 15.19 -0.54 6.14
N GLU A 3 14.75 -1.33 5.16
CA GLU A 3 14.04 -0.81 4.00
C GLU A 3 12.72 -0.20 4.49
N LYS A 4 12.72 1.12 4.66
CA LYS A 4 11.51 1.87 4.94
C LYS A 4 10.52 1.56 3.82
N LEU A 5 9.44 0.85 4.16
CA LEU A 5 8.36 0.56 3.24
C LEU A 5 7.90 1.88 2.60
N THR A 6 8.06 2.02 1.29
CA THR A 6 7.61 3.21 0.54
C THR A 6 6.27 2.92 -0.12
N TYR A 7 5.51 3.97 -0.44
CA TYR A 7 4.24 3.80 -1.18
C TYR A 7 4.48 3.06 -2.49
N LYS A 8 5.56 3.40 -3.21
CA LYS A 8 5.92 2.77 -4.48
C LYS A 8 6.23 1.28 -4.29
N SER A 9 7.09 0.94 -3.33
CA SER A 9 7.45 -0.45 -3.04
C SER A 9 6.24 -1.28 -2.59
N ALA A 10 5.36 -0.71 -1.76
CA ALA A 10 4.13 -1.36 -1.33
C ALA A 10 3.21 -1.63 -2.53
N MET A 11 3.14 -0.71 -3.48
CA MET A 11 2.32 -0.87 -4.69
C MET A 11 2.91 -1.92 -5.65
N GLU A 12 4.23 -1.93 -5.85
CA GLU A 12 4.93 -2.95 -6.63
C GLU A 12 4.75 -4.36 -6.03
N GLU A 13 4.74 -4.45 -4.69
CA GLU A 13 4.46 -5.70 -3.98
C GLU A 13 2.99 -6.14 -4.18
N ILE A 14 2.03 -5.23 -4.07
CA ILE A 14 0.61 -5.53 -4.37
C ILE A 14 0.43 -6.04 -5.80
N GLU A 15 1.01 -5.36 -6.80
CA GLU A 15 0.92 -5.79 -8.21
C GLU A 15 1.54 -7.17 -8.43
N SER A 16 2.67 -7.44 -7.79
CA SER A 16 3.31 -8.75 -7.86
C SER A 16 2.46 -9.84 -7.23
N LEU A 17 1.81 -9.55 -6.09
CA LEU A 17 0.89 -10.47 -5.43
C LEU A 17 -0.35 -10.75 -6.29
N VAL A 18 -0.92 -9.73 -6.94
CA VAL A 18 -2.04 -9.89 -7.89
C VAL A 18 -1.66 -10.81 -9.04
N LYS A 19 -0.50 -10.57 -9.68
CA LYS A 19 -0.04 -11.44 -10.77
C LYS A 19 0.10 -12.90 -10.33
N LEU A 20 0.61 -13.12 -9.12
CA LEU A 20 0.77 -14.46 -8.57
C LEU A 20 -0.57 -15.17 -8.33
N LEU A 21 -1.59 -14.40 -7.90
CA LEU A 21 -2.97 -14.88 -7.76
C LEU A 21 -3.59 -15.22 -9.13
N GLU A 22 -3.36 -14.37 -10.14
CA GLU A 22 -3.84 -14.59 -11.51
C GLU A 22 -3.22 -15.82 -12.17
N GLU A 23 -1.95 -16.11 -11.88
CA GLU A 23 -1.29 -17.32 -12.37
C GLU A 23 -1.88 -18.62 -11.78
N ASN A 24 -2.74 -18.54 -10.75
CA ASN A 24 -3.41 -19.68 -10.12
C ASN A 24 -2.47 -20.81 -9.66
N LYS A 25 -1.20 -20.48 -9.38
CA LYS A 25 -0.17 -21.42 -8.90
C LYS A 25 -0.14 -21.54 -7.38
N LEU A 26 -1.02 -20.85 -6.68
CA LEU A 26 -1.04 -20.76 -5.23
C LEU A 26 -2.05 -21.76 -4.65
N ASP A 27 -1.64 -22.44 -3.59
CA ASP A 27 -2.56 -23.28 -2.81
C ASP A 27 -3.51 -22.41 -1.96
N VAL A 28 -4.62 -22.97 -1.47
CA VAL A 28 -5.67 -22.23 -0.74
C VAL A 28 -5.10 -21.57 0.53
N ASP A 29 -4.19 -22.24 1.22
CA ASP A 29 -3.53 -21.70 2.40
C ASP A 29 -2.61 -20.52 2.04
N GLU A 30 -1.85 -20.62 0.95
CA GLU A 30 -0.98 -19.55 0.48
C GLU A 30 -1.79 -18.33 0.02
N LEU A 31 -2.93 -18.56 -0.65
CA LEU A 31 -3.85 -17.50 -1.07
C LEU A 31 -4.26 -16.64 0.12
N SER A 32 -4.62 -17.27 1.24
CA SER A 32 -5.03 -16.60 2.48
C SER A 32 -3.90 -15.72 3.04
N GLU A 33 -2.66 -16.20 3.05
CA GLU A 33 -1.51 -15.42 3.51
C GLU A 33 -1.21 -14.22 2.59
N LYS A 34 -1.23 -14.42 1.27
CA LYS A 34 -0.97 -13.36 0.29
C LYS A 34 -2.04 -12.27 0.36
N VAL A 35 -3.32 -12.64 0.51
CA VAL A 35 -4.42 -11.68 0.67
C VAL A 35 -4.29 -10.88 1.96
N LYS A 36 -3.93 -11.51 3.10
CA LYS A 36 -3.66 -10.79 4.35
C LYS A 36 -2.52 -9.78 4.19
N ARG A 37 -1.44 -10.18 3.49
CA ARG A 37 -0.32 -9.29 3.19
C ARG A 37 -0.77 -8.10 2.35
N MET A 38 -1.55 -8.33 1.30
CA MET A 38 -2.12 -7.24 0.47
C MET A 38 -2.96 -6.28 1.30
N ALA A 39 -3.79 -6.78 2.22
CA ALA A 39 -4.61 -5.94 3.09
C ALA A 39 -3.74 -4.98 3.94
N VAL A 40 -2.63 -5.47 4.50
CA VAL A 40 -1.68 -4.65 5.26
C VAL A 40 -1.03 -3.57 4.38
N LEU A 41 -0.62 -3.91 3.16
CA LEU A 41 -0.02 -2.97 2.22
C LEU A 41 -1.02 -1.89 1.77
N VAL A 42 -2.27 -2.28 1.54
CA VAL A 42 -3.35 -1.34 1.17
C VAL A 42 -3.62 -0.35 2.30
N GLU A 43 -3.71 -0.82 3.55
CA GLU A 43 -3.90 0.05 4.70
C GLU A 43 -2.72 1.01 4.89
N PHE A 44 -1.49 0.54 4.67
CA PHE A 44 -0.32 1.41 4.65
C PHE A 44 -0.42 2.51 3.58
N CYS A 45 -0.79 2.13 2.35
CA CYS A 45 -0.97 3.08 1.24
C CYS A 45 -2.05 4.13 1.54
N LYS A 46 -3.20 3.72 2.09
CA LYS A 46 -4.25 4.63 2.53
C LYS A 46 -3.76 5.61 3.59
N GLY A 47 -3.04 5.14 4.61
CA GLY A 47 -2.49 5.99 5.66
C GLY A 47 -1.51 7.04 5.11
N LYS A 48 -0.70 6.66 4.12
CA LYS A 48 0.20 7.58 3.40
C LYS A 48 -0.57 8.65 2.62
N LEU A 49 -1.60 8.25 1.88
CA LEU A 49 -2.43 9.18 1.11
C LEU A 49 -3.15 10.17 2.03
N HIS A 50 -3.73 9.69 3.14
CA HIS A 50 -4.44 10.54 4.08
C HIS A 50 -3.51 11.58 4.74
N ARG A 51 -2.30 11.17 5.16
CA ARG A 51 -1.29 12.12 5.65
C ARG A 51 -0.89 13.16 4.60
N THR A 52 -0.73 12.71 3.36
CA THR A 52 -0.35 13.62 2.27
C THR A 52 -1.46 14.64 2.00
N GLU A 53 -2.72 14.20 2.03
CA GLU A 53 -3.89 15.06 1.91
C GLU A 53 -3.97 16.09 3.05
N GLU A 54 -3.74 15.66 4.29
CA GLU A 54 -3.72 16.53 5.46
C GLU A 54 -2.61 17.58 5.36
N ASP A 55 -1.40 17.18 5.00
CA ASP A 55 -0.26 18.07 4.78
C ASP A 55 -0.57 19.11 3.70
N VAL A 56 -1.14 18.68 2.57
CA VAL A 56 -1.55 19.60 1.48
C VAL A 56 -2.61 20.57 1.97
N ASN A 57 -3.63 20.11 2.71
CA ASN A 57 -4.69 20.96 3.24
C ASN A 57 -4.14 21.99 4.24
N ASN A 58 -3.21 21.60 5.12
CA ASN A 58 -2.55 22.50 6.07
C ASN A 58 -1.71 23.57 5.35
N VAL A 59 -0.99 23.20 4.30
CA VAL A 59 -0.22 24.15 3.48
C VAL A 59 -1.16 25.12 2.75
N LEU A 60 -2.25 24.63 2.16
CA LEU A 60 -3.23 25.48 1.47
C LEU A 60 -3.90 26.48 2.41
N LYS A 61 -4.25 26.08 3.64
CA LYS A 61 -4.77 27.01 4.67
C LYS A 61 -3.77 28.11 4.98
N SER A 62 -2.50 27.75 5.17
CA SER A 62 -1.43 28.70 5.49
C SER A 62 -1.14 29.72 4.39
N ILE A 63 -1.50 29.42 3.13
CA ILE A 63 -1.33 30.34 1.99
C ILE A 63 -2.57 31.24 1.81
N THR A 64 -3.72 30.82 2.32
CA THR A 64 -5.00 31.51 2.13
C THR A 64 -5.35 32.45 3.30
N GLU A 65 -4.71 32.28 4.46
CA GLU A 65 -4.71 33.22 5.60
C GLU A 65 -3.66 34.33 5.43
#